data_AF-A0A971L0V4-F1
#
_entry.id   AF-A0A971L0V4-F1
#
_cell.length_a   1.000
_cell.length_b   1.000
_cell.length_c   1.000
_cell.angle_alpha   90.00
_cell.angle_beta   90.00
_cell.angle_gamma   90.00
#
_symmetry.space_group_name_H-M   'P 1'
#
loop_
_entity.id
_entity.type
_entity.pdbx_description
1 polymer ?
#
loop_
_entity_poly.entity_id
_entity_poly.type
_entity_poly.pdbx_seq_one_letter_code
_entity_poly.pdbx_strand_id
1 'polypeptide(L)'
;MHPDWKTESRYLDRVIAFISMLLKKKLAEKEYLIHQQKDINKDMWEEVRAMKDLESISEFMQHIGLLKQNISWSKQTMKDIVNLDRQLSSPYFGRIDFAQADSDPQKIYIGINSLTDEDTMEILVHDWRAPVCGMFYDSETGPASYLCPAGRISGELTLKRQYKIEGGRLVYFFDSSLAIGDEILREMLASNAGTRLRNIVSTIQKEQNAAIRNETSRLLAIQGAAGSGKTSVAMHRAAYLLYRHRKHIKSENLVIVSSTDILGDYLSDVLPELGEDEIKGMTFPSIVRKYMPGRFRIQTHPRLMEKILNIAHTPYGRNVREIIRFKSSIAFLNALDCYFRYALEHFFTFQDICFKDRTIITGEDLSRLFYHDFSGMAPSARLKRLETRVNDLVRQVKRIQQIQKANELLDGDVYLSAGEARALSRLRLRQEMEPLERQLERMLSVSALTLYRRLFEDDDAWNACMADQDLPGKDIINTVRSYTLENIQSGILGFEDAGPVLYLSLLLGETAPDTKVKHLI
;
A
#
# COMPACT_ATOMS: atom_id res chain seq x y z
N MET A 1 -44.47 18.62 18.68
CA MET A 1 -43.49 17.62 19.18
C MET A 1 -43.98 16.24 18.81
N HIS A 2 -43.10 15.40 18.26
CA HIS A 2 -43.45 14.03 17.84
C HIS A 2 -43.88 13.19 19.07
N PRO A 3 -44.93 12.34 18.99
CA PRO A 3 -45.41 11.54 20.12
C PRO A 3 -44.33 10.65 20.74
N ASP A 4 -43.44 10.11 19.90
CA ASP A 4 -42.35 9.22 20.33
C ASP A 4 -41.17 9.93 21.00
N TRP A 5 -41.12 11.26 21.05
CA TRP A 5 -39.94 12.01 21.52
C TRP A 5 -39.48 11.57 22.91
N LYS A 6 -40.41 11.39 23.85
CA LYS A 6 -40.09 10.96 25.22
C LYS A 6 -39.52 9.54 25.27
N THR A 7 -40.01 8.64 24.42
CA THR A 7 -39.56 7.25 24.36
C THR A 7 -38.16 7.17 23.76
N GLU A 8 -37.92 7.89 22.66
CA GLU A 8 -36.61 7.96 22.00
C GLU A 8 -35.55 8.63 22.90
N SER A 9 -35.91 9.70 23.59
CA SER A 9 -34.99 10.36 24.54
C SER A 9 -34.60 9.43 25.69
N ARG A 10 -35.55 8.67 26.26
CA ARG A 10 -35.24 7.70 27.32
C ARG A 10 -34.35 6.56 26.82
N TYR A 11 -34.57 6.09 25.59
CA TYR A 11 -33.71 5.07 24.99
C TYR A 11 -32.29 5.60 24.80
N LEU A 12 -32.15 6.82 24.28
CA LEU A 12 -30.86 7.49 24.13
C LEU A 12 -30.14 7.63 25.48
N ASP A 13 -30.84 8.07 26.53
CA ASP A 13 -30.27 8.19 27.88
C ASP A 13 -29.76 6.82 28.41
N ARG A 14 -30.51 5.74 28.17
CA ARG A 14 -30.07 4.37 28.52
C ARG A 14 -28.79 3.99 27.77
N VAL A 15 -28.73 4.25 26.46
CA VAL A 15 -27.57 3.94 25.63
C VAL A 15 -26.35 4.75 26.05
N ILE A 16 -26.50 6.04 26.33
CA ILE A 16 -25.40 6.91 26.78
C ILE A 16 -24.90 6.49 28.17
N ALA A 17 -25.81 6.18 29.09
CA ALA A 17 -25.44 5.67 30.41
C ALA A 17 -24.62 4.37 30.28
N PHE A 18 -25.04 3.46 29.41
CA PHE A 18 -24.33 2.22 29.13
C PHE A 18 -22.94 2.45 28.51
N ILE A 19 -22.82 3.31 27.49
CA ILE A 19 -21.53 3.69 26.89
C ILE A 19 -20.61 4.32 27.95
N SER A 20 -21.13 5.21 28.80
CA SER A 20 -20.35 5.87 29.84
C SER A 20 -19.81 4.89 30.89
N MET A 21 -20.60 3.87 31.23
CA MET A 21 -20.19 2.79 32.12
C MET A 21 -19.08 1.95 31.49
N LEU A 22 -19.26 1.53 30.24
CA LEU A 22 -18.24 0.78 29.49
C LEU A 22 -16.95 1.57 29.32
N LEU A 23 -17.05 2.87 29.03
CA LEU A 23 -15.89 3.75 28.89
C LEU A 23 -15.09 3.84 30.20
N LYS A 24 -15.76 3.97 31.34
CA LYS A 24 -15.10 3.92 32.67
C LYS A 24 -14.40 2.59 32.91
N LYS A 25 -15.06 1.46 32.59
CA LYS A 25 -14.46 0.12 32.69
C LYS A 25 -13.20 0.00 31.83
N LYS A 26 -13.26 0.47 30.58
CA LYS A 26 -12.13 0.43 29.64
C LYS A 26 -10.99 1.38 30.03
N LEU A 27 -11.29 2.54 30.62
CA LEU A 27 -10.26 3.44 31.16
C LEU A 27 -9.51 2.81 32.35
N ALA A 28 -10.23 2.13 33.25
CA ALA A 28 -9.60 1.38 34.34
C ALA A 28 -8.74 0.20 33.82
N GLU A 29 -9.23 -0.51 32.79
CA GLU A 29 -8.47 -1.57 32.12
C GLU A 29 -7.18 -1.03 31.47
N LYS A 30 -7.24 0.15 30.85
CA LYS A 30 -6.06 0.84 30.30
C LYS A 30 -5.02 1.14 31.39
N GLU A 31 -5.44 1.67 32.54
CA GLU A 31 -4.53 1.94 33.66
C GLU A 31 -3.87 0.65 34.15
N TYR A 32 -4.65 -0.42 34.32
CA TYR A 32 -4.13 -1.74 34.69
C TYR A 32 -3.09 -2.26 33.69
N LEU A 33 -3.35 -2.17 32.38
CA LEU A 33 -2.42 -2.62 31.34
C LEU A 33 -1.11 -1.82 31.35
N ILE A 34 -1.17 -0.51 31.63
CA ILE A 34 0.02 0.35 31.77
C ILE A 34 0.86 -0.07 32.98
N HIS A 35 0.22 -0.38 34.11
CA HIS A 35 0.91 -0.89 35.30
C HIS A 35 1.57 -2.24 35.02
N GLN A 36 0.81 -3.18 34.43
CA GLN A 36 1.33 -4.50 34.05
C GLN A 36 2.51 -4.39 33.07
N GLN A 37 2.48 -3.45 32.12
CA GLN A 37 3.61 -3.22 31.20
C GLN A 37 4.87 -2.75 31.93
N LYS A 38 4.73 -1.92 32.97
CA LYS A 38 5.88 -1.48 33.80
C LYS A 38 6.47 -2.64 34.59
N ASP A 39 5.62 -3.50 35.14
CA ASP A 39 6.05 -4.67 35.90
C ASP A 39 6.79 -5.66 34.99
N ILE A 40 6.22 -6.02 33.83
CA ILE A 40 6.89 -6.88 32.84
C ILE A 40 8.24 -6.30 32.41
N ASN A 41 8.30 -4.99 32.15
CA ASN A 41 9.57 -4.34 31.80
C ASN A 41 10.60 -4.43 32.94
N LYS A 42 10.17 -4.24 34.19
CA LYS A 42 11.05 -4.32 35.36
C LYS A 42 11.62 -5.74 35.50
N ASP A 43 10.76 -6.75 35.43
CA ASP A 43 11.13 -8.17 35.52
C ASP A 43 12.11 -8.55 34.39
N MET A 44 11.84 -8.10 33.16
CA MET A 44 12.77 -8.27 32.03
C MET A 44 14.14 -7.64 32.28
N TRP A 45 14.20 -6.43 32.86
CA TRP A 45 15.48 -5.77 33.15
C TRP A 45 16.26 -6.46 34.27
N GLU A 46 15.59 -7.06 35.24
CA GLU A 46 16.21 -7.85 36.31
C GLU A 46 16.79 -9.17 35.75
N GLU A 47 16.07 -9.84 34.84
CA GLU A 47 16.55 -11.06 34.18
C GLU A 47 17.71 -10.82 33.22
N VAL A 48 17.70 -9.71 32.45
CA VAL A 48 18.84 -9.33 31.59
C VAL A 48 20.12 -9.14 32.40
N ARG A 49 20.03 -8.67 33.65
CA ARG A 49 21.19 -8.58 34.55
C ARG A 49 21.65 -9.94 35.07
N ALA A 50 20.74 -10.91 35.18
CA ALA A 50 21.01 -12.27 35.63
C ALA A 50 21.41 -13.24 34.50
N MET A 51 21.41 -12.77 33.24
CA MET A 51 21.59 -13.57 32.04
C MET A 51 22.98 -14.24 32.01
N LYS A 52 23.02 -15.54 32.31
CA LYS A 52 24.26 -16.35 32.34
C LYS A 52 24.10 -17.70 31.60
N ASP A 53 22.89 -18.27 31.60
CA ASP A 53 22.63 -19.64 31.11
C ASP A 53 21.50 -19.69 30.07
N LEU A 54 21.40 -20.82 29.37
CA LEU A 54 20.42 -21.05 28.28
C LEU A 54 18.95 -21.01 28.77
N GLU A 55 18.70 -21.32 30.05
CA GLU A 55 17.38 -21.19 30.70
C GLU A 55 16.94 -19.72 30.82
N SER A 56 17.87 -18.81 31.17
CA SER A 56 17.58 -17.37 31.24
C SER A 56 17.21 -16.75 29.88
N ILE A 57 17.64 -17.36 28.76
CA ILE A 57 17.24 -16.93 27.41
C ILE A 57 15.78 -17.33 27.15
N SER A 58 15.33 -18.49 27.64
CA SER A 58 13.95 -18.96 27.48
C SER A 58 12.96 -18.10 28.28
N GLU A 59 13.29 -17.79 29.53
CA GLU A 59 12.50 -16.89 30.39
C GLU A 59 12.40 -15.49 29.77
N PHE A 60 13.52 -14.93 29.30
CA PHE A 60 13.53 -13.66 28.59
C PHE A 60 12.64 -13.66 27.33
N MET A 61 12.66 -14.75 26.55
CA MET A 61 11.76 -14.91 25.39
C MET A 61 10.28 -14.97 25.80
N GLN A 62 9.97 -15.61 26.92
CA GLN A 62 8.61 -15.67 27.47
C GLN A 62 8.11 -14.27 27.84
N HIS A 63 8.93 -13.45 28.50
CA HIS A 63 8.58 -12.07 28.82
C HIS A 63 8.41 -11.19 27.58
N ILE A 64 9.23 -11.38 26.54
CA ILE A 64 8.99 -10.72 25.24
C ILE A 64 7.61 -11.11 24.68
N GLY A 65 7.20 -12.37 24.83
CA GLY A 65 5.88 -12.85 24.46
C GLY A 65 4.76 -12.14 25.22
N LEU A 66 4.88 -12.06 26.55
CA LEU A 66 3.93 -11.36 27.42
C LEU A 66 3.85 -9.86 27.10
N LEU A 67 4.99 -9.22 26.88
CA LEU A 67 5.07 -7.81 26.50
C LEU A 67 4.39 -7.54 25.15
N LYS A 68 4.61 -8.41 24.15
CA LYS A 68 3.90 -8.32 22.86
C LYS A 68 2.39 -8.47 23.03
N GLN A 69 1.93 -9.40 23.86
CA GLN A 69 0.50 -9.57 24.16
C GLN A 69 -0.08 -8.34 24.86
N ASN A 70 0.59 -7.83 25.91
CA ASN A 70 0.16 -6.64 26.63
C ASN A 70 0.09 -5.41 25.70
N ILE A 71 1.08 -5.19 24.83
CA ILE A 71 1.05 -4.11 23.82
C ILE A 71 -0.15 -4.28 22.88
N SER A 72 -0.43 -5.51 22.43
CA SER A 72 -1.57 -5.79 21.57
C SER A 72 -2.91 -5.49 22.26
N TRP A 73 -3.08 -5.91 23.51
CA TRP A 73 -4.28 -5.60 24.31
C TRP A 73 -4.40 -4.11 24.58
N SER A 74 -3.32 -3.44 24.97
CA SER A 74 -3.27 -1.99 25.19
C SER A 74 -3.70 -1.22 23.94
N LYS A 75 -3.21 -1.63 22.76
CA LYS A 75 -3.61 -1.04 21.48
C LYS A 75 -5.11 -1.25 21.20
N GLN A 76 -5.63 -2.46 21.43
CA GLN A 76 -7.06 -2.75 21.25
C GLN A 76 -7.92 -1.92 22.22
N THR A 77 -7.58 -1.89 23.51
CA THR A 77 -8.30 -1.13 24.53
C THR A 77 -8.29 0.37 24.23
N MET A 78 -7.17 0.92 23.74
CA MET A 78 -7.14 2.32 23.29
C MET A 78 -8.07 2.58 22.11
N LYS A 79 -8.14 1.66 21.14
CA LYS A 79 -9.07 1.76 20.01
C LYS A 79 -10.52 1.72 20.47
N ASP A 80 -10.85 0.81 21.39
CA ASP A 80 -12.18 0.70 21.96
C ASP A 80 -12.59 1.98 22.71
N ILE A 81 -11.67 2.58 23.49
CA ILE A 81 -11.90 3.87 24.18
C ILE A 81 -12.21 4.99 23.20
N VAL A 82 -11.42 5.13 22.13
CA VAL A 82 -11.63 6.18 21.10
C VAL A 82 -12.98 5.98 20.39
N ASN A 83 -13.36 4.73 20.11
CA ASN A 83 -14.65 4.42 19.49
C ASN A 83 -15.81 4.73 20.44
N LEU A 84 -15.72 4.34 21.72
CA LEU A 84 -16.75 4.61 22.73
C LEU A 84 -16.90 6.11 23.00
N ASP A 85 -15.80 6.87 23.06
CA ASP A 85 -15.82 8.32 23.21
C ASP A 85 -16.55 9.01 22.05
N ARG A 86 -16.30 8.57 20.82
CA ARG A 86 -17.02 9.06 19.63
C ARG A 86 -18.50 8.69 19.66
N GLN A 87 -18.83 7.45 20.01
CA GLN A 87 -20.21 6.98 20.16
C GLN A 87 -20.96 7.75 21.25
N LEU A 88 -20.28 8.26 22.28
CA LEU A 88 -20.91 9.06 23.34
C LEU A 88 -21.51 10.37 22.80
N SER A 89 -20.89 10.96 21.77
CA SER A 89 -21.44 12.15 21.10
C SER A 89 -22.63 11.82 20.19
N SER A 90 -22.54 10.74 19.42
CA SER A 90 -23.58 10.30 18.47
C SER A 90 -23.60 8.76 18.35
N PRO A 91 -24.40 8.06 19.16
CA PRO A 91 -24.33 6.59 19.26
C PRO A 91 -24.96 5.87 18.07
N TYR A 92 -26.06 6.40 17.54
CA TYR A 92 -26.78 5.89 16.38
C TYR A 92 -27.38 7.05 15.58
N PHE A 93 -27.58 6.84 14.28
CA PHE A 93 -28.14 7.84 13.37
C PHE A 93 -29.42 7.38 12.67
N GLY A 94 -29.74 6.08 12.74
CA GLY A 94 -30.90 5.50 12.07
C GLY A 94 -31.56 4.42 12.91
N ARG A 95 -32.84 4.17 12.65
CA ARG A 95 -33.58 3.01 13.15
C ARG A 95 -34.45 2.44 12.05
N ILE A 96 -34.49 1.12 11.99
CA ILE A 96 -35.46 0.36 11.20
C ILE A 96 -36.21 -0.61 12.09
N ASP A 97 -37.51 -0.74 11.88
CA ASP A 97 -38.32 -1.79 12.50
C ASP A 97 -38.61 -2.83 11.42
N PHE A 98 -38.04 -4.03 11.58
CA PHE A 98 -38.11 -5.10 10.60
C PHE A 98 -38.84 -6.31 11.17
N ALA A 99 -39.92 -6.72 10.51
CA ALA A 99 -40.66 -7.93 10.82
C ALA A 99 -40.32 -9.01 9.78
N GLN A 100 -39.72 -10.11 10.23
CA GLN A 100 -39.59 -11.31 9.40
C GLN A 100 -40.96 -11.99 9.26
N ALA A 101 -41.18 -12.74 8.18
CA ALA A 101 -42.40 -13.54 8.02
C ALA A 101 -42.68 -14.35 9.31
N ASP A 102 -43.86 -14.12 9.89
CA ASP A 102 -44.37 -14.74 11.13
C ASP A 102 -43.66 -14.34 12.45
N SER A 103 -42.98 -13.18 12.49
CA SER A 103 -42.33 -12.66 13.70
C SER A 103 -42.76 -11.22 14.03
N ASP A 104 -42.70 -10.86 15.31
CA ASP A 104 -42.89 -9.47 15.74
C ASP A 104 -41.80 -8.54 15.18
N PRO A 105 -42.12 -7.25 14.93
CA PRO A 105 -41.15 -6.26 14.46
C PRO A 105 -40.00 -6.08 15.45
N GLN A 106 -38.78 -6.35 14.99
CA GLN A 106 -37.56 -6.10 15.77
C GLN A 106 -37.05 -4.67 15.49
N LYS A 107 -36.70 -3.97 16.57
CA LYS A 107 -36.14 -2.61 16.52
C LYS A 107 -34.63 -2.70 16.33
N ILE A 108 -34.14 -2.15 15.22
CA ILE A 108 -32.72 -2.19 14.85
C ILE A 108 -32.21 -0.76 14.79
N TYR A 109 -31.44 -0.35 15.81
CA TYR A 109 -30.73 0.92 15.82
C TYR A 109 -29.41 0.78 15.07
N ILE A 110 -29.07 1.77 14.23
CA ILE A 110 -27.93 1.72 13.31
C ILE A 110 -26.96 2.84 13.65
N GLY A 111 -25.71 2.47 13.91
CA GLY A 111 -24.61 3.37 14.23
C GLY A 111 -23.34 3.04 13.46
N ILE A 112 -22.28 3.79 13.73
CA ILE A 112 -20.97 3.61 13.08
C ILE A 112 -20.33 2.30 13.55
N ASN A 113 -20.40 2.03 14.85
CA ASN A 113 -19.86 0.84 15.49
C ASN A 113 -20.98 0.08 16.22
N SER A 114 -20.82 -1.23 16.36
CA SER A 114 -21.73 -2.05 17.16
C SER A 114 -21.57 -1.77 18.65
N LEU A 115 -22.69 -1.75 19.38
CA LEU A 115 -22.75 -1.71 20.83
C LEU A 115 -23.54 -2.93 21.30
N THR A 116 -22.87 -3.85 21.96
CA THR A 116 -23.48 -5.09 22.47
C THR A 116 -23.34 -5.12 23.99
N ASP A 117 -24.41 -5.51 24.66
CA ASP A 117 -24.37 -5.85 26.06
C ASP A 117 -23.89 -7.29 26.23
N GLU A 118 -22.72 -7.46 26.85
CA GLU A 118 -22.08 -8.78 27.03
C GLU A 118 -22.89 -9.68 27.99
N ASP A 119 -23.65 -9.10 28.93
CA ASP A 119 -24.39 -9.85 29.94
C ASP A 119 -25.70 -10.41 29.37
N THR A 120 -26.41 -9.60 28.57
CA THR A 120 -27.70 -9.98 27.98
C THR A 120 -27.58 -10.52 26.55
N MET A 121 -26.41 -10.37 25.92
CA MET A 121 -26.18 -10.57 24.49
C MET A 121 -27.09 -9.71 23.59
N GLU A 122 -27.72 -8.66 24.15
CA GLU A 122 -28.56 -7.72 23.41
C GLU A 122 -27.68 -6.75 22.60
N ILE A 123 -27.96 -6.61 21.30
CA ILE A 123 -27.30 -5.61 20.46
C ILE A 123 -28.10 -4.31 20.55
N LEU A 124 -27.60 -3.35 21.31
CA LEU A 124 -28.24 -2.03 21.48
C LEU A 124 -28.11 -1.16 20.23
N VAL A 125 -26.96 -1.27 19.54
CA VAL A 125 -26.68 -0.56 18.28
C VAL A 125 -25.97 -1.49 17.31
N HIS A 126 -26.49 -1.60 16.10
CA HIS A 126 -25.90 -2.37 15.01
C HIS A 126 -24.95 -1.50 14.20
N ASP A 127 -23.84 -2.10 13.78
CA ASP A 127 -22.91 -1.49 12.84
C ASP A 127 -23.57 -1.34 11.46
N TRP A 128 -23.45 -0.17 10.83
CA TRP A 128 -24.01 0.12 9.51
C TRP A 128 -23.55 -0.85 8.41
N ARG A 129 -22.41 -1.52 8.59
CA ARG A 129 -21.83 -2.50 7.66
C ARG A 129 -22.46 -3.88 7.80
N ALA A 130 -23.24 -4.11 8.85
CA ALA A 130 -23.96 -5.36 9.01
C ALA A 130 -24.92 -5.58 7.81
N PRO A 131 -25.13 -6.84 7.38
CA PRO A 131 -26.00 -7.13 6.26
C PRO A 131 -27.43 -6.62 6.44
N VAL A 132 -27.99 -6.77 7.65
CA VAL A 132 -29.34 -6.30 8.02
C VAL A 132 -29.49 -4.78 7.87
N CYS A 133 -28.43 -4.02 8.18
CA CYS A 133 -28.41 -2.56 8.04
C CYS A 133 -28.41 -2.10 6.58
N GLY A 134 -28.16 -2.99 5.61
CA GLY A 134 -28.25 -2.65 4.18
C GLY A 134 -29.64 -2.21 3.77
N MET A 135 -30.67 -2.78 4.42
CA MET A 135 -32.06 -2.44 4.17
C MET A 135 -32.38 -0.96 4.39
N PHE A 136 -31.68 -0.31 5.33
CA PHE A 136 -31.84 1.12 5.58
C PHE A 136 -31.52 1.99 4.35
N TYR A 137 -30.61 1.52 3.48
CA TYR A 137 -30.24 2.21 2.24
C TYR A 137 -31.00 1.70 1.02
N ASP A 138 -31.24 0.39 0.95
CA ASP A 138 -31.74 -0.26 -0.27
C ASP A 138 -33.26 -0.18 -0.43
N SER A 139 -33.97 -0.06 0.69
CA SER A 139 -35.43 -0.20 0.78
C SER A 139 -36.10 1.01 1.44
N GLU A 140 -37.32 1.29 0.99
CA GLU A 140 -38.28 2.15 1.68
C GLU A 140 -39.16 1.29 2.62
N THR A 141 -40.12 1.91 3.31
CA THR A 141 -41.12 1.18 4.11
C THR A 141 -41.93 0.24 3.21
N GLY A 142 -42.19 -0.98 3.69
CA GLY A 142 -42.84 -2.05 2.93
C GLY A 142 -41.94 -3.28 2.74
N PRO A 143 -42.10 -4.07 1.67
CA PRO A 143 -41.39 -5.34 1.50
C PRO A 143 -39.88 -5.12 1.33
N ALA A 144 -39.10 -5.77 2.19
CA ALA A 144 -37.65 -5.64 2.23
C ALA A 144 -36.97 -7.01 2.33
N SER A 145 -35.73 -7.08 1.84
CA SER A 145 -34.92 -8.29 1.97
C SER A 145 -33.45 -7.93 2.08
N TYR A 146 -32.69 -8.75 2.79
CA TYR A 146 -31.24 -8.64 2.87
C TYR A 146 -30.57 -10.00 2.71
N LEU A 147 -29.33 -9.97 2.22
CA LEU A 147 -28.51 -11.16 2.05
C LEU A 147 -27.57 -11.31 3.24
N CYS A 148 -27.68 -12.40 3.99
CA CYS A 148 -26.75 -12.75 5.05
C CYS A 148 -26.00 -14.05 4.69
N PRO A 149 -24.95 -14.43 5.45
CA PRO A 149 -24.24 -15.69 5.21
C PRO A 149 -25.15 -16.94 5.25
N ALA A 150 -26.30 -16.88 5.93
CA ALA A 150 -27.27 -17.97 6.00
C ALA A 150 -28.29 -17.99 4.84
N GLY A 151 -28.24 -17.01 3.93
CA GLY A 151 -29.16 -16.90 2.80
C GLY A 151 -29.88 -15.56 2.74
N ARG A 152 -30.90 -15.48 1.89
CA ARG A 152 -31.74 -14.29 1.75
C ARG A 152 -32.86 -14.33 2.78
N ILE A 153 -32.93 -13.30 3.62
CA ILE A 153 -34.03 -13.12 4.58
C ILE A 153 -34.95 -12.04 4.02
N SER A 154 -36.26 -12.35 3.96
CA SER A 154 -37.30 -11.45 3.47
C SER A 154 -38.29 -11.16 4.58
N GLY A 155 -38.85 -9.95 4.56
CA GLY A 155 -39.80 -9.47 5.56
C GLY A 155 -40.34 -8.11 5.19
N GLU A 156 -40.87 -7.39 6.17
CA GLU A 156 -41.49 -6.08 5.99
C GLU A 156 -40.83 -5.04 6.90
N LEU A 157 -40.48 -3.89 6.33
CA LEU A 157 -40.03 -2.70 7.05
C LEU A 157 -41.24 -1.84 7.41
N THR A 158 -41.58 -1.83 8.70
CA THR A 158 -42.72 -1.06 9.20
C THR A 158 -42.37 0.39 9.50
N LEU A 159 -41.14 0.64 9.96
CA LEU A 159 -40.67 1.98 10.29
C LEU A 159 -39.23 2.20 9.80
N LYS A 160 -38.97 3.41 9.29
CA LYS A 160 -37.64 3.90 8.96
C LYS A 160 -37.51 5.32 9.48
N ARG A 161 -36.57 5.52 10.41
CA ARG A 161 -36.35 6.78 11.12
C ARG A 161 -34.90 7.20 11.04
N GLN A 162 -34.68 8.50 10.88
CA GLN A 162 -33.36 9.12 10.92
C GLN A 162 -33.26 10.09 12.09
N TYR A 163 -32.13 10.06 12.78
CA TYR A 163 -31.87 10.84 13.99
C TYR A 163 -30.70 11.80 13.78
N LYS A 164 -30.82 12.97 14.40
CA LYS A 164 -29.70 13.89 14.61
C LYS A 164 -29.41 13.95 16.11
N ILE A 165 -28.25 13.42 16.49
CA ILE A 165 -27.77 13.40 17.86
C ILE A 165 -26.42 14.12 17.91
N GLU A 166 -26.31 15.10 18.80
CA GLU A 166 -25.08 15.87 19.01
C GLU A 166 -24.79 16.01 20.51
N GLY A 167 -23.55 15.71 20.91
CA GLY A 167 -23.12 15.80 22.31
C GLY A 167 -23.97 14.95 23.26
N GLY A 168 -24.47 13.80 22.77
CA GLY A 168 -25.36 12.92 23.53
C GLY A 168 -26.78 13.45 23.71
N ARG A 169 -27.22 14.44 22.91
CA ARG A 169 -28.59 14.97 22.97
C ARG A 169 -29.31 14.78 21.65
N LEU A 170 -30.55 14.34 21.73
CA LEU A 170 -31.44 14.22 20.57
C LEU A 170 -31.85 15.64 20.12
N VAL A 171 -31.38 16.05 18.94
CA VAL A 171 -31.68 17.37 18.35
C VAL A 171 -33.00 17.30 17.59
N TYR A 172 -33.11 16.33 16.67
CA TYR A 172 -34.35 16.02 15.95
C TYR A 172 -34.33 14.58 15.43
N PHE A 173 -35.50 14.09 15.01
CA PHE A 173 -35.62 12.90 14.18
C PHE A 173 -36.83 13.05 13.24
N PHE A 174 -36.84 12.28 12.17
CA PHE A 174 -37.96 12.23 11.23
C PHE A 174 -38.09 10.83 10.62
N ASP A 175 -39.33 10.50 10.23
CA ASP A 175 -39.66 9.24 9.58
C ASP A 175 -39.61 9.44 8.07
N SER A 176 -38.98 8.51 7.33
CA SER A 176 -38.76 8.65 5.89
C SER A 176 -40.05 8.67 5.04
N SER A 177 -41.19 8.33 5.64
CA SER A 177 -42.53 8.37 5.01
C SER A 177 -43.21 9.74 5.06
N LEU A 178 -42.67 10.70 5.83
CA LEU A 178 -43.21 12.05 5.96
C LEU A 178 -42.39 13.04 5.13
N ALA A 179 -43.08 13.93 4.41
CA ALA A 179 -42.44 15.02 3.68
C ALA A 179 -41.53 15.82 4.63
N ILE A 180 -40.23 15.80 4.35
CA ILE A 180 -39.21 16.48 5.16
C ILE A 180 -39.53 17.98 5.13
N GLY A 181 -39.65 18.61 6.30
CA GLY A 181 -39.85 20.06 6.37
C GLY A 181 -38.65 20.82 5.82
N ASP A 182 -38.90 21.92 5.10
CA ASP A 182 -37.87 22.78 4.48
C ASP A 182 -36.75 23.22 5.44
N GLU A 183 -37.05 23.33 6.74
CA GLU A 183 -36.09 23.70 7.79
C GLU A 183 -35.04 22.61 8.04
N ILE A 184 -35.47 21.33 8.11
CA ILE A 184 -34.58 20.17 8.26
C ILE A 184 -33.72 19.99 7.00
N LEU A 185 -34.31 20.18 5.82
CA LEU A 185 -33.60 20.16 4.54
C LEU A 185 -32.51 21.26 4.47
N ARG A 186 -32.83 22.49 4.88
CA ARG A 186 -31.86 23.59 4.93
C ARG A 186 -30.75 23.32 5.95
N GLU A 187 -31.06 22.74 7.10
CA GLU A 187 -30.06 22.41 8.11
C GLU A 187 -29.14 21.27 7.65
N MET A 188 -29.68 20.25 6.96
CA MET A 188 -28.87 19.21 6.31
C MET A 188 -27.93 19.80 5.26
N LEU A 189 -28.43 20.68 4.40
CA LEU A 189 -27.63 21.34 3.37
C LEU A 189 -26.55 22.26 3.97
N ALA A 190 -26.88 23.04 5.01
CA ALA A 190 -25.95 23.91 5.72
C ALA A 190 -24.88 23.12 6.49
N SER A 191 -25.26 21.98 7.08
CA SER A 191 -24.34 21.11 7.83
C SER A 191 -23.36 20.35 6.92
N ASN A 192 -23.60 20.27 5.61
CA ASN A 192 -22.72 19.60 4.66
C ASN A 192 -21.59 20.51 4.11
N ALA A 193 -21.55 21.79 4.46
CA ALA A 193 -20.57 22.77 3.96
C ALA A 193 -19.20 22.78 4.69
N GLY A 194 -18.77 21.65 5.26
CA GLY A 194 -17.50 21.54 5.98
C GLY A 194 -16.29 21.35 5.06
N THR A 195 -15.11 21.79 5.51
CA THR A 195 -13.80 21.62 4.83
C THR A 195 -13.23 20.20 4.92
N ARG A 196 -13.79 19.33 5.76
CA ARG A 196 -13.41 17.91 5.93
C ARG A 196 -14.54 17.02 5.37
N LEU A 197 -14.22 15.98 4.59
CA LEU A 197 -15.10 14.82 4.33
C LEU A 197 -15.70 14.37 5.66
N ARG A 198 -16.98 14.70 5.86
CA ARG A 198 -17.74 14.24 7.02
C ARG A 198 -18.17 12.81 6.77
N ASN A 199 -18.38 12.08 7.86
CA ASN A 199 -18.99 10.77 7.80
C ASN A 199 -20.40 10.87 7.18
N ILE A 200 -20.56 10.39 5.94
CA ILE A 200 -21.83 10.44 5.20
C ILE A 200 -22.67 9.18 5.41
N VAL A 201 -22.34 8.30 6.37
CA VAL A 201 -23.02 7.01 6.52
C VAL A 201 -24.54 7.18 6.61
N SER A 202 -25.04 8.20 7.30
CA SER A 202 -26.48 8.46 7.41
C SER A 202 -27.17 8.90 6.12
N THR A 203 -26.40 9.41 5.14
CA THR A 203 -26.91 9.99 3.89
C THR A 203 -26.49 9.20 2.64
N ILE A 204 -25.92 8.00 2.82
CA ILE A 204 -25.57 7.11 1.70
C ILE A 204 -26.82 6.82 0.86
N GLN A 205 -26.72 7.08 -0.44
CA GLN A 205 -27.80 6.81 -1.39
C GLN A 205 -27.81 5.33 -1.82
N LYS A 206 -28.93 4.87 -2.37
CA LYS A 206 -29.10 3.48 -2.83
C LYS A 206 -28.03 3.05 -3.83
N GLU A 207 -27.74 3.88 -4.83
CA GLU A 207 -26.72 3.62 -5.85
C GLU A 207 -25.31 3.57 -5.25
N GLN A 208 -25.04 4.44 -4.27
CA GLN A 208 -23.77 4.46 -3.54
C GLN A 208 -23.61 3.20 -2.67
N ASN A 209 -24.67 2.77 -1.97
CA ASN A 209 -24.66 1.54 -1.17
C ASN A 209 -24.43 0.30 -2.06
N ALA A 210 -25.04 0.25 -3.25
CA ALA A 210 -24.79 -0.80 -4.22
C ALA A 210 -23.32 -0.85 -4.65
N ALA A 211 -22.67 0.30 -4.88
CA ALA A 211 -21.24 0.37 -5.20
C ALA A 211 -20.36 -0.02 -4.00
N ILE A 212 -20.72 0.37 -2.77
CA ILE A 212 -20.00 0.03 -1.53
C ILE A 212 -20.04 -1.48 -1.28
N ARG A 213 -21.22 -2.09 -1.40
CA ARG A 213 -21.47 -3.50 -1.05
C ARG A 213 -21.27 -4.48 -2.22
N ASN A 214 -20.82 -4.02 -3.39
CA ASN A 214 -20.56 -4.91 -4.52
C ASN A 214 -19.40 -5.89 -4.22
N GLU A 215 -19.70 -7.17 -4.00
CA GLU A 215 -18.70 -8.24 -3.82
C GLU A 215 -18.51 -9.10 -5.09
N THR A 216 -19.41 -8.98 -6.06
CA THR A 216 -19.43 -9.84 -7.26
C THR A 216 -18.35 -9.46 -8.27
N SER A 217 -18.02 -8.17 -8.37
CA SER A 217 -17.11 -7.65 -9.38
C SER A 217 -15.67 -7.60 -8.86
N ARG A 218 -14.74 -8.22 -9.61
CA ARG A 218 -13.30 -8.14 -9.31
C ARG A 218 -12.71 -6.74 -9.52
N LEU A 219 -13.19 -6.02 -10.53
CA LEU A 219 -12.82 -4.64 -10.85
C LEU A 219 -14.09 -3.78 -10.81
N LEU A 220 -14.00 -2.63 -10.13
CA LEU A 220 -15.10 -1.68 -10.03
C LEU A 220 -14.59 -0.28 -10.39
N ALA A 221 -15.21 0.35 -11.39
CA ALA A 221 -14.96 1.74 -11.76
C ALA A 221 -16.17 2.60 -11.36
N ILE A 222 -15.93 3.70 -10.65
CA ILE A 222 -16.98 4.60 -10.18
C ILE A 222 -16.87 5.93 -10.93
N GLN A 223 -17.86 6.21 -11.79
CA GLN A 223 -17.95 7.44 -12.55
C GLN A 223 -19.11 8.30 -12.04
N GLY A 224 -18.90 9.61 -11.91
CA GLY A 224 -19.93 10.54 -11.46
C GLY A 224 -19.46 11.99 -11.52
N ALA A 225 -20.40 12.94 -11.53
CA ALA A 225 -20.12 14.37 -11.60
C ALA A 225 -19.31 14.87 -10.40
N ALA A 226 -18.73 16.07 -10.49
CA ALA A 226 -18.09 16.70 -9.34
C ALA A 226 -19.09 16.82 -8.17
N GLY A 227 -18.64 16.57 -6.94
CA GLY A 227 -19.49 16.60 -5.76
C GLY A 227 -20.35 15.35 -5.52
N SER A 228 -20.36 14.35 -6.42
CA SER A 228 -21.18 13.12 -6.26
C SER A 228 -20.71 12.13 -5.18
N GLY A 229 -19.73 12.51 -4.34
CA GLY A 229 -19.24 11.67 -3.25
C GLY A 229 -18.36 10.48 -3.64
N LYS A 230 -17.76 10.44 -4.84
CA LYS A 230 -16.94 9.30 -5.33
C LYS A 230 -15.86 8.85 -4.33
N THR A 231 -15.11 9.81 -3.80
CA THR A 231 -14.07 9.55 -2.80
C THR A 231 -14.67 8.97 -1.52
N SER A 232 -15.80 9.51 -1.05
CA SER A 232 -16.53 8.96 0.09
C SER A 232 -16.94 7.51 -0.17
N VAL A 233 -17.54 7.22 -1.33
CA VAL A 233 -17.94 5.86 -1.72
C VAL A 233 -16.75 4.90 -1.69
N ALA A 234 -15.59 5.31 -2.20
CA ALA A 234 -14.37 4.52 -2.15
C ALA A 234 -13.90 4.22 -0.71
N MET A 235 -13.92 5.23 0.18
CA MET A 235 -13.55 5.06 1.59
C MET A 235 -14.55 4.18 2.36
N HIS A 236 -15.85 4.39 2.16
CA HIS A 236 -16.88 3.53 2.75
C HIS A 236 -16.80 2.09 2.24
N ARG A 237 -16.44 1.89 0.96
CA ARG A 237 -16.15 0.57 0.39
C ARG A 237 -14.96 -0.09 1.06
N ALA A 238 -13.87 0.65 1.28
CA ALA A 238 -12.70 0.13 2.03
C ALA A 238 -13.09 -0.34 3.43
N ALA A 239 -13.85 0.49 4.17
CA ALA A 239 -14.34 0.16 5.51
C ALA A 239 -15.29 -1.05 5.51
N TYR A 240 -16.14 -1.18 4.49
CA TYR A 240 -17.02 -2.34 4.31
C TYR A 240 -16.23 -3.62 4.06
N LEU A 241 -15.24 -3.59 3.17
CA LEU A 241 -14.41 -4.75 2.85
C LEU A 241 -13.60 -5.21 4.08
N LEU A 242 -13.05 -4.28 4.85
CA LEU A 242 -12.35 -4.58 6.11
C LEU A 242 -13.27 -5.23 7.14
N TYR A 243 -14.49 -4.71 7.31
CA TYR A 243 -15.47 -5.28 8.23
C TYR A 243 -15.90 -6.70 7.79
N ARG A 244 -16.34 -6.83 6.54
CA ARG A 244 -16.90 -8.05 5.98
C ARG A 244 -15.89 -9.17 5.93
N HIS A 245 -14.65 -8.86 5.53
CA HIS A 245 -13.57 -9.82 5.37
C HIS A 245 -12.50 -9.69 6.44
N ARG A 246 -12.82 -9.22 7.66
CA ARG A 246 -11.89 -9.03 8.78
C ARG A 246 -11.02 -10.26 9.14
N LYS A 247 -11.47 -11.46 8.76
CA LYS A 247 -10.71 -12.72 8.93
C LYS A 247 -9.60 -12.93 7.89
N HIS A 248 -9.73 -12.32 6.71
CA HIS A 248 -8.86 -12.58 5.54
C HIS A 248 -8.16 -11.33 4.99
N ILE A 249 -8.70 -10.15 5.29
CA ILE A 249 -8.22 -8.85 4.83
C ILE A 249 -7.94 -7.99 6.06
N LYS A 250 -6.72 -7.48 6.14
CA LYS A 250 -6.28 -6.49 7.11
C LYS A 250 -6.03 -5.16 6.40
N SER A 251 -5.94 -4.06 7.14
CA SER A 251 -5.64 -2.73 6.55
C SER A 251 -4.31 -2.70 5.78
N GLU A 252 -3.34 -3.52 6.17
CA GLU A 252 -2.07 -3.70 5.42
C GLU A 252 -2.25 -4.29 4.01
N ASN A 253 -3.38 -4.96 3.75
CA ASN A 253 -3.70 -5.54 2.45
C ASN A 253 -4.42 -4.56 1.52
N LEU A 254 -4.77 -3.38 2.02
CA LEU A 254 -5.37 -2.31 1.24
C LEU A 254 -4.35 -1.19 1.04
N VAL A 255 -4.39 -0.58 -0.13
CA VAL A 255 -3.56 0.57 -0.47
C VAL A 255 -4.40 1.59 -1.21
N ILE A 256 -4.26 2.86 -0.85
CA ILE A 256 -4.89 3.98 -1.54
C ILE A 256 -3.82 4.67 -2.38
N VAL A 257 -4.02 4.77 -3.69
CA VAL A 257 -3.13 5.54 -4.57
C VAL A 257 -3.75 6.91 -4.84
N SER A 258 -3.16 7.93 -4.22
CA SER A 258 -3.60 9.32 -4.32
C SER A 258 -2.78 10.12 -5.33
N SER A 259 -3.33 11.23 -5.81
CA SER A 259 -2.65 12.20 -6.67
C SER A 259 -1.65 13.07 -5.91
N THR A 260 -1.87 13.29 -4.61
CA THR A 260 -0.99 14.09 -3.74
C THR A 260 -0.83 13.42 -2.38
N ASP A 261 0.31 13.66 -1.72
CA ASP A 261 0.60 13.06 -0.41
C ASP A 261 -0.38 13.60 0.64
N ILE A 262 -0.72 14.89 0.58
CA ILE A 262 -1.72 15.53 1.46
C ILE A 262 -3.08 14.82 1.34
N LEU A 263 -3.54 14.52 0.12
CA LEU A 263 -4.80 13.78 -0.06
C LEU A 263 -4.66 12.33 0.39
N GLY A 264 -3.48 11.72 0.24
CA GLY A 264 -3.20 10.38 0.75
C GLY A 264 -3.33 10.31 2.27
N ASP A 265 -2.61 11.17 2.99
CA ASP A 265 -2.65 11.28 4.45
C ASP A 265 -4.06 11.59 4.95
N TYR A 266 -4.72 12.52 4.25
CA TYR A 266 -6.10 12.87 4.52
C TYR A 266 -7.06 11.68 4.43
N LEU A 267 -6.92 10.82 3.41
CA LEU A 267 -7.76 9.63 3.23
C LEU A 267 -7.42 8.53 4.24
N SER A 268 -6.15 8.42 4.65
CA SER A 268 -5.73 7.52 5.72
C SER A 268 -6.48 7.82 7.03
N ASP A 269 -6.72 9.11 7.33
CA ASP A 269 -7.43 9.57 8.54
C ASP A 269 -8.96 9.34 8.51
N VAL A 270 -9.57 9.17 7.34
CA VAL A 270 -11.03 9.00 7.21
C VAL A 270 -11.51 7.65 7.76
N LEU A 271 -10.72 6.59 7.60
CA LEU A 271 -11.10 5.25 8.05
C LEU A 271 -11.14 5.08 9.57
N PRO A 272 -10.21 5.69 10.33
CA PRO A 272 -10.37 5.84 11.75
C PRO A 272 -11.73 6.41 12.13
N GLU A 273 -12.24 7.44 11.45
CA GLU A 273 -13.57 8.01 11.73
C GLU A 273 -14.73 7.01 11.46
N LEU A 274 -14.48 5.98 10.65
CA LEU A 274 -15.41 4.86 10.36
C LEU A 274 -15.18 3.63 11.25
N GLY A 275 -14.30 3.73 12.26
CA GLY A 275 -13.99 2.66 13.21
C GLY A 275 -12.98 1.63 12.72
N GLU A 276 -12.32 1.88 11.58
CA GLU A 276 -11.33 0.99 10.97
C GLU A 276 -9.89 1.44 11.22
N ASP A 277 -8.94 0.50 11.06
CA ASP A 277 -7.52 0.85 11.15
C ASP A 277 -7.09 1.67 9.92
N GLU A 278 -6.14 2.57 10.14
CA GLU A 278 -5.53 3.38 9.10
C GLU A 278 -4.99 2.51 7.95
N ILE A 279 -5.26 2.96 6.71
CA ILE A 279 -4.75 2.32 5.50
C ILE A 279 -3.60 3.15 4.95
N LYS A 280 -2.64 2.50 4.31
CA LYS A 280 -1.52 3.19 3.69
C LYS A 280 -1.96 3.99 2.46
N GLY A 281 -2.00 5.32 2.60
CA GLY A 281 -1.98 6.25 1.48
C GLY A 281 -0.60 6.31 0.82
N MET A 282 -0.54 6.28 -0.50
CA MET A 282 0.70 6.50 -1.25
C MET A 282 0.44 7.24 -2.55
N THR A 283 1.45 7.95 -3.04
CA THR A 283 1.41 8.60 -4.35
C THR A 283 2.29 7.87 -5.34
N PHE A 284 2.03 8.05 -6.64
CA PHE A 284 2.86 7.46 -7.68
C PHE A 284 4.36 7.80 -7.56
N PRO A 285 4.78 9.06 -7.30
CA PRO A 285 6.19 9.36 -7.06
C PRO A 285 6.76 8.65 -5.81
N SER A 286 5.95 8.48 -4.77
CA SER A 286 6.34 7.74 -3.55
C SER A 286 6.53 6.24 -3.83
N ILE A 287 5.69 5.65 -4.70
CA ILE A 287 5.86 4.28 -5.19
C ILE A 287 7.20 4.16 -5.94
N VAL A 288 7.44 5.04 -6.92
CA VAL A 288 8.69 5.01 -7.70
C VAL A 288 9.91 5.18 -6.79
N ARG A 289 9.87 6.10 -5.82
CA ARG A 289 10.97 6.31 -4.86
C ARG A 289 11.22 5.10 -3.97
N LYS A 290 10.18 4.39 -3.55
CA LYS A 290 10.29 3.16 -2.75
C LYS A 290 11.04 2.07 -3.51
N TYR A 291 10.77 1.93 -4.80
CA TYR A 291 11.34 0.87 -5.63
C TYR A 291 12.66 1.29 -6.33
N MET A 292 12.94 2.59 -6.42
CA MET A 292 14.17 3.15 -7.00
C MET A 292 14.83 4.19 -6.07
N PRO A 293 15.39 3.76 -4.92
CA PRO A 293 15.98 4.68 -3.96
C PRO A 293 17.28 5.32 -4.49
N GLY A 294 17.46 6.62 -4.23
CA GLY A 294 18.76 7.30 -4.28
C GLY A 294 19.36 7.57 -5.67
N ARG A 295 18.65 7.27 -6.76
CA ARG A 295 19.21 7.42 -8.12
C ARG A 295 18.88 8.74 -8.81
N PHE A 296 17.68 9.32 -8.60
CA PHE A 296 17.21 10.51 -9.33
C PHE A 296 16.20 11.36 -8.55
N ARG A 297 16.08 12.63 -8.93
CA ARG A 297 14.96 13.48 -8.51
C ARG A 297 13.77 13.24 -9.43
N ILE A 298 12.73 12.59 -8.92
CA ILE A 298 11.50 12.34 -9.67
C ILE A 298 10.69 13.64 -9.76
N GLN A 299 10.28 14.01 -10.98
CA GLN A 299 9.38 15.14 -11.19
C GLN A 299 7.98 14.80 -10.67
N THR A 300 7.37 15.73 -9.93
CA THR A 300 5.99 15.58 -9.46
C THR A 300 4.99 16.06 -10.52
N HIS A 301 3.78 15.53 -10.48
CA HIS A 301 2.72 15.93 -11.43
C HIS A 301 2.47 17.46 -11.47
N PRO A 302 2.39 18.20 -10.32
CA PRO A 302 2.24 19.65 -10.36
C PRO A 302 3.37 20.37 -11.12
N ARG A 303 4.63 19.91 -10.94
CA ARG A 303 5.78 20.46 -11.66
C ARG A 303 5.76 20.15 -13.15
N LEU A 304 5.24 18.97 -13.53
CA LEU A 304 5.02 18.66 -14.93
C LEU A 304 4.00 19.63 -15.54
N MET A 305 2.88 19.85 -14.85
CA MET A 305 1.84 20.78 -15.33
C MET A 305 2.36 22.22 -15.46
N GLU A 306 3.09 22.72 -14.46
CA GLU A 306 3.73 24.04 -14.52
C GLU A 306 4.67 24.16 -15.73
N LYS A 307 5.52 23.14 -15.96
CA LYS A 307 6.41 23.08 -17.13
C LYS A 307 5.62 23.15 -18.43
N ILE A 308 4.56 22.34 -18.57
CA ILE A 308 3.72 22.27 -19.78
C ILE A 308 3.00 23.59 -20.03
N LEU A 309 2.43 24.22 -18.99
CA LEU A 309 1.69 25.48 -19.11
C LEU A 309 2.63 26.63 -19.52
N ASN A 310 3.82 26.71 -18.94
CA ASN A 310 4.80 27.74 -19.29
C ASN A 310 5.29 27.65 -20.74
N ILE A 311 5.39 26.44 -21.30
CA ILE A 311 5.85 26.22 -22.67
C ILE A 311 4.70 26.09 -23.68
N ALA A 312 3.44 26.14 -23.25
CA ALA A 312 2.27 25.75 -24.05
C ALA A 312 2.15 26.48 -25.40
N HIS A 313 2.55 27.75 -25.46
CA HIS A 313 2.46 28.59 -26.67
C HIS A 313 3.67 28.46 -27.60
N THR A 314 4.72 27.76 -27.20
CA THR A 314 5.93 27.58 -28.00
C THR A 314 5.82 26.37 -28.93
N PRO A 315 6.51 26.37 -30.09
CA PRO A 315 6.66 25.17 -30.92
C PRO A 315 7.26 23.99 -30.15
N TYR A 316 8.25 24.28 -29.29
CA TYR A 316 8.85 23.30 -28.39
C TYR A 316 7.84 22.65 -27.45
N GLY A 317 6.93 23.43 -26.85
CA GLY A 317 5.87 22.91 -25.99
C GLY A 317 4.81 22.08 -26.70
N ARG A 318 4.63 22.27 -28.02
CA ARG A 318 3.82 21.35 -28.84
C ARG A 318 4.50 19.98 -28.94
N ASN A 319 5.80 19.96 -29.22
CA ASN A 319 6.58 18.71 -29.30
C ASN A 319 6.60 17.98 -27.95
N VAL A 320 6.80 18.68 -26.83
CA VAL A 320 6.76 18.07 -25.48
C VAL A 320 5.41 17.41 -25.16
N ARG A 321 4.29 18.00 -25.60
CA ARG A 321 2.97 17.39 -25.41
C ARG A 321 2.79 16.10 -26.21
N GLU A 322 3.25 16.08 -27.46
CA GLU A 322 3.24 14.86 -28.28
C GLU A 322 4.17 13.78 -27.69
N ILE A 323 5.33 14.16 -27.13
CA ILE A 323 6.22 13.24 -26.42
C ILE A 323 5.50 12.57 -25.24
N ILE A 324 4.83 13.36 -24.39
CA ILE A 324 4.10 12.85 -23.22
C ILE A 324 2.91 11.99 -23.65
N ARG A 325 2.20 12.37 -24.71
CA ARG A 325 1.10 11.59 -25.29
C ARG A 325 1.57 10.25 -25.84
N PHE A 326 2.70 10.23 -26.53
CA PHE A 326 3.29 9.01 -27.06
C PHE A 326 3.71 8.07 -25.93
N LYS A 327 4.47 8.55 -24.94
CA LYS A 327 4.92 7.71 -23.82
C LYS A 327 3.80 7.21 -22.92
N SER A 328 2.67 7.91 -22.86
CA SER A 328 1.47 7.48 -22.12
C SER A 328 0.56 6.53 -22.91
N SER A 329 0.89 6.24 -24.17
CA SER A 329 0.11 5.37 -25.04
C SER A 329 0.43 3.87 -24.83
N ILE A 330 -0.55 3.02 -25.19
CA ILE A 330 -0.37 1.56 -25.22
C ILE A 330 0.66 1.14 -26.27
N ALA A 331 0.81 1.92 -27.35
CA ALA A 331 1.83 1.68 -28.36
C ALA A 331 3.23 1.67 -27.71
N PHE A 332 3.57 2.71 -26.94
CA PHE A 332 4.86 2.78 -26.26
C PHE A 332 5.08 1.61 -25.28
N LEU A 333 4.04 1.15 -24.58
CA LEU A 333 4.15 -0.05 -23.73
C LEU A 333 4.53 -1.29 -24.55
N ASN A 334 3.85 -1.52 -25.68
CA ASN A 334 4.17 -2.63 -26.58
C ASN A 334 5.59 -2.50 -27.16
N ALA A 335 6.05 -1.28 -27.42
CA ALA A 335 7.40 -1.02 -27.89
C ALA A 335 8.44 -1.31 -26.82
N LEU A 336 8.16 -0.98 -25.55
CA LEU A 336 9.01 -1.36 -24.41
C LEU A 336 9.10 -2.88 -24.24
N ASP A 337 7.99 -3.61 -24.43
CA ASP A 337 8.02 -5.07 -24.40
C ASP A 337 8.86 -5.66 -25.53
N CYS A 338 8.75 -5.10 -26.75
CA CYS A 338 9.59 -5.50 -27.87
C CYS A 338 11.07 -5.21 -27.58
N TYR A 339 11.37 -4.00 -27.09
CA TYR A 339 12.70 -3.58 -26.70
C TYR A 339 13.30 -4.46 -25.61
N PHE A 340 12.50 -4.85 -24.62
CA PHE A 340 12.98 -5.73 -23.57
C PHE A 340 13.40 -7.11 -24.12
N ARG A 341 12.66 -7.66 -25.09
CA ARG A 341 13.07 -8.92 -25.77
C ARG A 341 14.33 -8.72 -26.60
N TYR A 342 14.41 -7.64 -27.38
CA TYR A 342 15.61 -7.30 -28.15
C TYR A 342 16.84 -7.14 -27.24
N ALA A 343 16.68 -6.43 -26.12
CA ALA A 343 17.69 -6.22 -25.11
C ALA A 343 18.19 -7.52 -24.48
N LEU A 344 17.29 -8.49 -24.24
CA LEU A 344 17.68 -9.81 -23.74
C LEU A 344 18.60 -10.54 -24.71
N GLU A 345 18.34 -10.43 -26.01
CA GLU A 345 19.12 -11.12 -27.05
C GLU A 345 20.45 -10.43 -27.37
N HIS A 346 20.48 -9.09 -27.39
CA HIS A 346 21.62 -8.35 -27.96
C HIS A 346 22.50 -7.64 -26.94
N PHE A 347 21.98 -7.27 -25.75
CA PHE A 347 22.76 -6.45 -24.80
C PHE A 347 23.49 -7.23 -23.72
N PHE A 348 23.13 -8.48 -23.47
CA PHE A 348 23.80 -9.33 -22.46
C PHE A 348 24.95 -10.11 -23.11
N THR A 349 26.02 -9.40 -23.47
CA THR A 349 27.26 -10.00 -23.99
C THR A 349 28.22 -10.28 -22.84
N PHE A 350 28.69 -11.52 -22.73
CA PHE A 350 29.67 -11.92 -21.72
C PHE A 350 31.06 -12.06 -22.34
N GLN A 351 32.06 -11.51 -21.67
CA GLN A 351 33.47 -11.63 -22.06
C GLN A 351 34.18 -12.65 -21.18
N ASP A 352 35.29 -13.18 -21.68
CA ASP A 352 36.17 -14.07 -20.93
C ASP A 352 36.70 -13.39 -19.66
N ILE A 353 36.62 -14.11 -18.55
CA ILE A 353 37.13 -13.63 -17.26
C ILE A 353 38.49 -14.27 -17.04
N CYS A 354 39.55 -13.50 -17.26
CA CYS A 354 40.93 -13.93 -17.16
C CYS A 354 41.66 -13.28 -15.98
N PHE A 355 42.54 -14.02 -15.32
CA PHE A 355 43.47 -13.47 -14.32
C PHE A 355 44.89 -13.96 -14.61
N LYS A 356 45.81 -13.02 -14.89
CA LYS A 356 47.25 -13.26 -15.12
C LYS A 356 47.53 -14.46 -16.04
N ASP A 357 46.84 -14.55 -17.18
CA ASP A 357 46.96 -15.58 -18.22
C ASP A 357 46.22 -16.92 -17.98
N ARG A 358 45.38 -17.02 -16.94
CA ARG A 358 44.43 -18.12 -16.78
C ARG A 358 42.99 -17.67 -16.96
N THR A 359 42.27 -18.32 -17.86
CA THR A 359 40.82 -18.17 -18.03
C THR A 359 40.11 -18.85 -16.87
N ILE A 360 39.39 -18.08 -16.05
CA ILE A 360 38.61 -18.59 -14.91
C ILE A 360 37.31 -19.21 -15.41
N ILE A 361 36.65 -18.51 -16.34
CA ILE A 361 35.45 -18.95 -17.03
C ILE A 361 35.39 -18.25 -18.39
N THR A 362 34.92 -18.97 -19.41
CA THR A 362 34.76 -18.42 -20.76
C THR A 362 33.47 -17.60 -20.87
N GLY A 363 33.44 -16.61 -21.75
CA GLY A 363 32.25 -15.85 -22.10
C GLY A 363 31.16 -16.73 -22.74
N GLU A 364 31.55 -17.79 -23.44
CA GLU A 364 30.63 -18.79 -23.99
C GLU A 364 29.92 -19.58 -22.89
N ASP A 365 30.64 -20.02 -21.86
CA ASP A 365 30.04 -20.70 -20.71
C ASP A 365 29.09 -19.78 -19.94
N LEU A 366 29.46 -18.51 -19.75
CA LEU A 366 28.60 -17.51 -19.12
C LEU A 366 27.33 -17.25 -19.94
N SER A 367 27.47 -17.14 -21.26
CA SER A 367 26.35 -16.96 -22.18
C SER A 367 25.42 -18.18 -22.13
N ARG A 368 25.97 -19.39 -22.18
CA ARG A 368 25.19 -20.63 -22.06
C ARG A 368 24.41 -20.69 -20.75
N LEU A 369 25.07 -20.36 -19.64
CA LEU A 369 24.43 -20.32 -18.32
C LEU A 369 23.28 -19.30 -18.27
N PHE A 370 23.47 -18.12 -18.88
CA PHE A 370 22.45 -17.06 -18.89
C PHE A 370 21.24 -17.37 -19.78
N TYR A 371 21.49 -17.83 -21.01
CA TYR A 371 20.47 -18.02 -22.03
C TYR A 371 19.74 -19.37 -21.92
N HIS A 372 20.44 -20.44 -21.53
CA HIS A 372 19.85 -21.78 -21.46
C HIS A 372 19.54 -22.20 -20.02
N ASP A 373 20.56 -22.30 -19.17
CA ASP A 373 20.43 -22.96 -17.86
C ASP A 373 19.57 -22.14 -16.88
N PHE A 374 19.57 -20.80 -16.99
CA PHE A 374 18.78 -19.90 -16.14
C PHE A 374 17.59 -19.24 -16.85
N SER A 375 17.19 -19.74 -18.01
CA SER A 375 16.07 -19.21 -18.83
C SER A 375 14.73 -19.05 -18.07
N GLY A 376 14.46 -19.92 -17.09
CA GLY A 376 13.22 -19.85 -16.28
C GLY A 376 13.16 -18.74 -15.23
N MET A 377 14.24 -17.98 -15.02
CA MET A 377 14.32 -16.92 -14.00
C MET A 377 14.30 -15.52 -14.62
N ALA A 378 13.97 -14.49 -13.83
CA ALA A 378 14.09 -13.10 -14.25
C ALA A 378 15.57 -12.72 -14.48
N PRO A 379 15.89 -11.82 -15.44
CA PRO A 379 17.28 -11.50 -15.82
C PRO A 379 18.19 -11.08 -14.66
N SER A 380 17.70 -10.27 -13.72
CA SER A 380 18.45 -9.87 -12.52
C SER A 380 18.85 -11.07 -11.65
N ALA A 381 17.94 -12.04 -11.49
CA ALA A 381 18.18 -13.25 -10.74
C ALA A 381 19.19 -14.17 -11.45
N ARG A 382 19.18 -14.19 -12.79
CA ARG A 382 20.20 -14.89 -13.59
C ARG A 382 21.57 -14.27 -13.36
N LEU A 383 21.67 -12.94 -13.47
CA LEU A 383 22.92 -12.21 -13.24
C LEU A 383 23.45 -12.42 -11.82
N LYS A 384 22.60 -12.38 -10.81
CA LYS A 384 23.00 -12.63 -9.41
C LYS A 384 23.51 -14.06 -9.19
N ARG A 385 22.92 -15.05 -9.87
CA ARG A 385 23.42 -16.43 -9.84
C ARG A 385 24.76 -16.58 -10.55
N LEU A 386 24.92 -15.94 -11.70
CA LEU A 386 26.20 -15.87 -12.41
C LEU A 386 27.26 -15.22 -11.52
N GLU A 387 26.94 -14.09 -10.90
CA GLU A 387 27.81 -13.40 -9.95
C GLU A 387 28.22 -14.30 -8.79
N THR A 388 27.28 -15.04 -8.20
CA THR A 388 27.59 -15.98 -7.12
C THR A 388 28.55 -17.07 -7.59
N ARG A 389 28.29 -17.66 -8.76
CA ARG A 389 29.13 -18.72 -9.35
C ARG A 389 30.53 -18.21 -9.70
N VAL A 390 30.62 -17.03 -10.31
CA VAL A 390 31.89 -16.39 -10.64
C VAL A 390 32.65 -16.04 -9.37
N ASN A 391 31.98 -15.50 -8.35
CA ASN A 391 32.61 -15.20 -7.06
C ASN A 391 33.13 -16.46 -6.35
N ASP A 392 32.43 -17.59 -6.43
CA ASP A 392 32.91 -18.85 -5.87
C ASP A 392 34.16 -19.36 -6.60
N LEU A 393 34.20 -19.28 -7.93
CA LEU A 393 35.41 -19.59 -8.72
C LEU A 393 36.57 -18.64 -8.40
N VAL A 394 36.29 -17.33 -8.32
CA VAL A 394 37.28 -16.32 -7.95
C VAL A 394 37.79 -16.56 -6.52
N ARG A 395 36.96 -16.99 -5.56
CA ARG A 395 37.41 -17.35 -4.21
C ARG A 395 38.39 -18.53 -4.21
N GLN A 396 38.13 -19.54 -5.03
CA GLN A 396 39.05 -20.69 -5.16
C GLN A 396 40.41 -20.24 -5.69
N VAL A 397 40.42 -19.39 -6.73
CA VAL A 397 41.65 -18.81 -7.30
C VAL A 397 42.37 -17.91 -6.28
N LYS A 398 41.63 -17.05 -5.56
CA LYS A 398 42.18 -16.18 -4.51
C LYS A 398 42.88 -17.00 -3.42
N ARG A 399 42.31 -18.13 -3.00
CA ARG A 399 42.90 -19.00 -1.97
C ARG A 399 44.23 -19.61 -2.42
N ILE A 400 44.32 -20.07 -3.66
CA ILE A 400 45.54 -20.66 -4.24
C ILE A 400 46.64 -19.60 -4.36
N GLN A 401 46.32 -18.44 -4.95
CA GLN A 401 47.26 -17.34 -5.16
C GLN A 401 47.75 -16.73 -3.84
N GLN A 402 46.89 -16.68 -2.82
CA GLN A 402 47.28 -16.22 -1.49
C GLN A 402 48.32 -17.14 -0.84
N ILE A 403 48.18 -18.46 -1.00
CA ILE A 403 49.15 -19.43 -0.47
C ILE A 403 50.48 -19.31 -1.21
N GLN A 404 50.46 -19.21 -2.55
CA GLN A 404 51.66 -19.04 -3.36
C GLN A 404 52.42 -17.76 -2.98
N LYS A 405 51.74 -16.62 -2.90
CA LYS A 405 52.37 -15.35 -2.49
C LYS A 405 52.84 -15.33 -1.05
N ALA A 406 52.13 -15.99 -0.14
CA ALA A 406 52.58 -16.09 1.24
C ALA A 406 53.89 -16.89 1.33
N ASN A 407 54.03 -17.96 0.53
CA ASN A 407 55.26 -18.73 0.44
C ASN A 407 56.40 -17.92 -0.22
N GLU A 408 56.15 -17.21 -1.33
CA GLU A 408 57.14 -16.33 -1.97
C GLU A 408 57.63 -15.20 -1.04
N LEU A 409 56.75 -14.65 -0.20
CA LEU A 409 57.11 -13.62 0.79
C LEU A 409 57.87 -14.17 1.99
N LEU A 410 57.73 -15.47 2.29
CA LEU A 410 58.48 -16.17 3.33
C LEU A 410 59.87 -16.61 2.83
N ASP A 411 60.01 -16.86 1.51
CA ASP A 411 61.27 -17.23 0.86
C ASP A 411 62.16 -16.02 0.47
N GLY A 412 61.65 -14.79 0.59
CA GLY A 412 62.40 -13.56 0.31
C GLY A 412 63.32 -13.11 1.45
N ASP A 413 64.27 -12.21 1.15
CA ASP A 413 65.34 -11.69 2.05
C ASP A 413 64.85 -10.96 3.33
N VAL A 414 63.54 -10.94 3.62
CA VAL A 414 62.95 -10.23 4.77
C VAL A 414 62.33 -11.25 5.73
N TYR A 415 62.83 -11.33 6.96
CA TYR A 415 62.25 -12.13 8.04
C TYR A 415 60.86 -11.58 8.43
N LEU A 416 59.82 -12.04 7.74
CA LEU A 416 58.42 -11.74 8.03
C LEU A 416 57.81 -12.84 8.90
N SER A 417 57.01 -12.46 9.91
CA SER A 417 56.19 -13.43 10.63
C SER A 417 55.13 -14.03 9.70
N ALA A 418 54.77 -15.31 9.90
CA ALA A 418 53.73 -15.99 9.11
C ALA A 418 52.37 -15.25 9.14
N GLY A 419 52.09 -14.47 10.20
CA GLY A 419 50.92 -13.60 10.28
C GLY A 419 51.01 -12.36 9.38
N GLU A 420 52.19 -11.74 9.31
CA GLU A 420 52.45 -10.52 8.53
C GLU A 420 52.52 -10.82 7.02
N ALA A 421 53.17 -11.92 6.62
CA ALA A 421 53.18 -12.40 5.24
C ALA A 421 51.77 -12.73 4.72
N ARG A 422 50.90 -13.27 5.58
CA ARG A 422 49.48 -13.50 5.26
C ARG A 422 48.66 -12.21 5.16
N ALA A 423 48.96 -11.18 5.94
CA ALA A 423 48.28 -9.90 5.87
C ALA A 423 48.69 -9.11 4.61
N LEU A 424 50.00 -9.05 4.32
CA LEU A 424 50.56 -8.39 3.14
C LEU A 424 50.13 -9.07 1.83
N SER A 425 50.09 -10.40 1.80
CA SER A 425 49.57 -11.14 0.63
C SER A 425 48.10 -10.85 0.36
N ARG A 426 47.25 -10.73 1.39
CA ARG A 426 45.83 -10.30 1.22
C ARG A 426 45.73 -8.90 0.63
N LEU A 427 46.54 -7.97 1.12
CA LEU A 427 46.47 -6.57 0.73
C LEU A 427 46.92 -6.38 -0.73
N ARG A 428 48.03 -7.02 -1.14
CA ARG A 428 48.49 -7.03 -2.54
C ARG A 428 47.52 -7.76 -3.47
N LEU A 429 46.95 -8.89 -3.04
CA LEU A 429 45.98 -9.64 -3.85
C LEU A 429 44.71 -8.83 -4.10
N ARG A 430 44.27 -8.04 -3.11
CA ARG A 430 43.11 -7.16 -3.25
C ARG A 430 43.33 -6.08 -4.31
N GLN A 431 44.50 -5.43 -4.31
CA GLN A 431 44.86 -4.42 -5.31
C GLN A 431 44.94 -5.00 -6.72
N GLU A 432 45.48 -6.21 -6.88
CA GLU A 432 45.56 -6.87 -8.20
C GLU A 432 44.20 -7.37 -8.72
N MET A 433 43.27 -7.70 -7.83
CA MET A 433 41.94 -8.20 -8.18
C MET A 433 40.91 -7.08 -8.38
N GLU A 434 41.21 -5.86 -7.94
CA GLU A 434 40.34 -4.69 -8.10
C GLU A 434 39.87 -4.44 -9.56
N PRO A 435 40.73 -4.50 -10.61
CA PRO A 435 40.27 -4.35 -11.99
C PRO A 435 39.32 -5.48 -12.43
N LEU A 436 39.54 -6.71 -11.96
CA LEU A 436 38.68 -7.85 -12.23
C LEU A 436 37.31 -7.66 -11.55
N GLU A 437 37.29 -7.25 -10.29
CA GLU A 437 36.06 -6.95 -9.54
C GLU A 437 35.27 -5.83 -10.22
N ARG A 438 35.93 -4.76 -10.69
CA ARG A 438 35.26 -3.70 -11.47
C ARG A 438 34.72 -4.18 -12.82
N GLN A 439 35.42 -5.09 -13.49
CA GLN A 439 34.95 -5.71 -14.74
C GLN A 439 33.70 -6.57 -14.49
N LEU A 440 33.71 -7.36 -13.42
CA LEU A 440 32.56 -8.17 -12.98
C LEU A 440 31.36 -7.29 -12.65
N GLU A 441 31.57 -6.22 -11.87
CA GLU A 441 30.51 -5.27 -11.54
C GLU A 441 29.93 -4.64 -12.80
N ARG A 442 30.75 -4.19 -13.76
CA ARG A 442 30.25 -3.60 -15.01
C ARG A 442 29.47 -4.58 -15.88
N MET A 443 29.90 -5.84 -15.91
CA MET A 443 29.27 -6.87 -16.75
C MET A 443 28.00 -7.44 -16.12
N LEU A 444 27.93 -7.52 -14.79
CA LEU A 444 26.84 -8.16 -14.07
C LEU A 444 25.87 -7.17 -13.41
N SER A 445 26.18 -5.86 -13.39
CA SER A 445 25.25 -4.82 -12.94
C SER A 445 24.52 -4.19 -14.14
N VAL A 446 23.32 -4.71 -14.42
CA VAL A 446 22.40 -4.07 -15.35
C VAL A 446 21.28 -3.42 -14.57
N SER A 447 21.12 -2.10 -14.76
CA SER A 447 20.02 -1.34 -14.15
C SER A 447 18.93 -1.03 -15.17
N ALA A 448 17.68 -0.99 -14.72
CA ALA A 448 16.55 -0.61 -15.58
C ALA A 448 16.73 0.75 -16.25
N LEU A 449 17.38 1.68 -15.55
CA LEU A 449 17.65 3.00 -16.08
C LEU A 449 18.76 2.99 -17.15
N THR A 450 19.78 2.16 -16.99
CA THR A 450 20.82 2.00 -18.03
C THR A 450 20.19 1.44 -19.30
N LEU A 451 19.30 0.47 -19.17
CA LEU A 451 18.54 -0.06 -20.31
C LEU A 451 17.61 1.00 -20.90
N TYR A 452 16.86 1.72 -20.07
CA TYR A 452 16.00 2.79 -20.57
C TYR A 452 16.78 3.89 -21.29
N ARG A 453 17.98 4.23 -20.83
CA ARG A 453 18.87 5.18 -21.51
C ARG A 453 19.34 4.63 -22.86
N ARG A 454 19.76 3.35 -22.91
CA ARG A 454 20.21 2.70 -24.15
C ARG A 454 19.12 2.62 -25.21
N LEU A 455 17.85 2.48 -24.83
CA LEU A 455 16.72 2.55 -25.77
C LEU A 455 16.75 3.83 -26.62
N PHE A 456 17.17 4.96 -26.05
CA PHE A 456 17.26 6.23 -26.79
C PHE A 456 18.63 6.50 -27.41
N GLU A 457 19.68 5.77 -27.03
CA GLU A 457 21.02 5.90 -27.60
C GLU A 457 21.19 5.05 -28.86
N ASP A 458 20.59 3.86 -28.90
CA ASP A 458 20.75 2.87 -29.98
C ASP A 458 19.67 3.02 -31.07
N ASP A 459 20.09 3.40 -32.28
CA ASP A 459 19.21 3.59 -33.44
C ASP A 459 18.59 2.28 -33.91
N ASP A 460 19.34 1.17 -33.87
CA ASP A 460 18.89 -0.12 -34.38
C ASP A 460 17.84 -0.73 -33.45
N ALA A 461 18.09 -0.65 -32.14
CA ALA A 461 17.12 -1.09 -31.13
C ALA A 461 15.80 -0.30 -31.21
N TRP A 462 15.89 1.03 -31.42
CA TRP A 462 14.72 1.87 -31.56
C TRP A 462 13.94 1.53 -32.83
N ASN A 463 14.62 1.47 -33.98
CA ASN A 463 13.97 1.22 -35.27
C ASN A 463 13.33 -0.17 -35.33
N ALA A 464 14.00 -1.20 -34.78
CA ALA A 464 13.46 -2.56 -34.73
C ALA A 464 12.17 -2.67 -33.90
N CYS A 465 12.07 -1.91 -32.81
CA CYS A 465 10.94 -2.01 -31.87
C CYS A 465 9.78 -1.06 -32.22
N MET A 466 10.05 -0.05 -33.04
CA MET A 466 9.11 1.03 -33.37
C MET A 466 8.54 0.92 -34.79
N ALA A 467 9.09 0.07 -35.66
CA ALA A 467 8.70 -0.04 -37.07
C ALA A 467 7.22 -0.37 -37.32
N ASP A 468 6.58 -1.15 -36.45
CA ASP A 468 5.20 -1.63 -36.60
C ASP A 468 4.15 -0.78 -35.85
N GLN A 469 4.54 0.37 -35.29
CA GLN A 469 3.64 1.18 -34.46
C GLN A 469 3.28 2.53 -35.09
N ASP A 470 2.10 3.05 -34.76
CA ASP A 470 1.66 4.40 -35.10
C ASP A 470 2.59 5.44 -34.44
N LEU A 471 3.70 5.71 -35.11
CA LEU A 471 4.73 6.63 -34.63
C LEU A 471 4.27 8.07 -34.88
N PRO A 472 4.48 8.98 -33.90
CA PRO A 472 4.52 10.40 -34.21
C PRO A 472 5.65 10.62 -35.23
N GLY A 473 5.44 11.50 -36.22
CA GLY A 473 6.35 11.65 -37.37
C GLY A 473 7.84 11.75 -37.01
N LYS A 474 8.74 11.36 -37.94
CA LYS A 474 10.19 11.19 -37.71
C LYS A 474 10.89 12.35 -36.95
N ASP A 475 10.45 13.59 -37.17
CA ASP A 475 10.99 14.77 -36.48
C ASP A 475 10.70 14.77 -34.97
N ILE A 476 9.55 14.24 -34.57
CA ILE A 476 9.13 14.13 -33.18
C ILE A 476 9.96 13.06 -32.48
N ILE A 477 10.29 11.96 -33.16
CA ILE A 477 11.12 10.87 -32.61
C ILE A 477 12.50 11.38 -32.17
N ASN A 478 13.19 12.13 -33.04
CA ASN A 478 14.50 12.69 -32.71
C ASN A 478 14.40 13.69 -31.55
N THR A 479 13.29 14.42 -31.47
CA THR A 479 12.99 15.33 -30.36
C THR A 479 12.69 14.59 -29.05
N VAL A 480 12.02 13.42 -29.11
CA VAL A 480 11.79 12.55 -27.94
C VAL A 480 13.12 12.14 -27.34
N ARG A 481 14.07 11.70 -28.19
CA ARG A 481 15.37 11.17 -27.77
C ARG A 481 16.26 12.21 -27.13
N SER A 482 16.41 13.39 -27.75
CA SER A 482 17.20 14.47 -27.17
C SER A 482 16.60 14.92 -25.84
N TYR A 483 15.28 15.06 -25.77
CA TYR A 483 14.57 15.45 -24.55
C TYR A 483 14.75 14.45 -23.40
N THR A 484 14.64 13.14 -23.65
CA THR A 484 14.84 12.12 -22.60
C THR A 484 16.27 12.06 -22.12
N LEU A 485 17.24 12.11 -23.04
CA LEU A 485 18.65 12.03 -22.70
C LEU A 485 19.11 13.25 -21.90
N GLU A 486 18.66 14.47 -22.24
CA GLU A 486 18.94 15.67 -21.45
C GLU A 486 18.39 15.57 -20.02
N ASN A 487 17.15 15.10 -19.86
CA ASN A 487 16.54 14.93 -18.53
C ASN A 487 17.32 13.91 -17.69
N ILE A 488 17.67 12.75 -18.26
CA ILE A 488 18.44 11.71 -17.57
C ILE A 488 19.84 12.21 -17.19
N GLN A 489 20.53 12.93 -18.09
CA GLN A 489 21.85 13.51 -17.83
C GLN A 489 21.81 14.57 -16.71
N SER A 490 20.74 15.36 -16.62
CA SER A 490 20.54 16.34 -15.55
C SER A 490 20.15 15.73 -14.21
N GLY A 491 20.00 14.41 -14.11
CA GLY A 491 19.63 13.72 -12.87
C GLY A 491 18.14 13.83 -12.53
N ILE A 492 17.30 14.21 -13.50
CA ILE A 492 15.84 14.36 -13.33
C ILE A 492 15.14 13.26 -14.10
N LEU A 493 14.30 12.49 -13.40
CA LEU A 493 13.39 11.53 -14.05
C LEU A 493 12.05 12.22 -14.27
N GLY A 494 11.68 12.41 -15.54
CA GLY A 494 10.38 12.94 -15.93
C GLY A 494 9.24 12.09 -15.38
N PHE A 495 8.09 12.71 -15.09
CA PHE A 495 6.93 11.97 -14.57
C PHE A 495 6.42 10.93 -15.58
N GLU A 496 6.50 11.27 -16.87
CA GLU A 496 6.20 10.41 -18.02
C GLU A 496 7.18 9.24 -18.17
N ASP A 497 8.43 9.39 -17.73
CA ASP A 497 9.47 8.37 -17.83
C ASP A 497 9.49 7.43 -16.60
N ALA A 498 8.98 7.90 -15.46
CA ALA A 498 9.00 7.15 -14.21
C ALA A 498 8.21 5.83 -14.28
N GLY A 499 7.07 5.81 -14.99
CA GLY A 499 6.26 4.60 -15.20
C GLY A 499 6.97 3.55 -16.05
N PRO A 500 7.39 3.89 -17.28
CA PRO A 500 8.20 3.05 -18.15
C PRO A 500 9.45 2.46 -17.47
N VAL A 501 10.20 3.29 -16.74
CA VAL A 501 11.42 2.85 -16.05
C VAL A 501 11.11 1.87 -14.91
N LEU A 502 10.05 2.12 -14.15
CA LEU A 502 9.58 1.19 -13.12
C LEU A 502 9.10 -0.14 -13.74
N TYR A 503 8.41 -0.08 -14.88
CA TYR A 503 7.97 -1.25 -15.62
C TYR A 503 9.15 -2.11 -16.10
N LEU A 504 10.19 -1.50 -16.68
CA LEU A 504 11.41 -2.22 -17.04
C LEU A 504 12.13 -2.82 -15.83
N SER A 505 12.13 -2.14 -14.69
CA SER A 505 12.70 -2.67 -13.44
C SER A 505 11.96 -3.90 -12.92
N LEU A 506 10.64 -3.96 -13.12
CA LEU A 506 9.83 -5.13 -12.82
C LEU A 506 10.15 -6.28 -13.79
N LEU A 507 10.25 -6.00 -15.10
CA LEU A 507 10.59 -7.02 -16.11
C LEU A 507 12.00 -7.60 -15.92
N LEU A 508 12.96 -6.77 -15.53
CA LEU A 508 14.30 -7.21 -15.17
C LEU A 508 14.31 -8.04 -13.87
N GLY A 509 13.32 -7.85 -13.01
CA GLY A 509 13.25 -8.46 -11.68
C GLY A 509 14.15 -7.77 -10.65
N GLU A 510 14.56 -6.51 -10.86
CA GLU A 510 15.23 -5.72 -9.80
C GLU A 510 14.29 -5.50 -8.62
N THR A 511 12.99 -5.39 -8.90
CA THR A 511 11.94 -5.11 -7.93
C THR A 511 10.94 -6.27 -7.91
N ALA A 512 10.60 -6.74 -6.70
CA ALA A 512 9.63 -7.80 -6.53
C ALA A 512 8.21 -7.20 -6.39
N PRO A 513 7.19 -7.83 -7.01
CA PRO A 513 5.80 -7.40 -6.83
C PRO A 513 5.38 -7.58 -5.37
N ASP A 514 4.66 -6.61 -4.83
CA ASP A 514 4.16 -6.66 -3.45
C ASP A 514 2.91 -7.56 -3.38
N THR A 515 3.09 -8.82 -2.99
CA THR A 515 2.01 -9.80 -2.90
C THR A 515 1.11 -9.62 -1.68
N LYS A 516 1.44 -8.69 -0.77
CA LYS A 516 0.62 -8.41 0.42
C LYS A 516 -0.60 -7.57 0.08
N VAL A 517 -0.54 -6.74 -0.97
CA VAL A 517 -1.65 -5.88 -1.39
C VAL A 517 -2.69 -6.74 -2.11
N LYS A 518 -3.89 -6.81 -1.54
CA LYS A 518 -5.04 -7.53 -2.12
C LYS A 518 -6.02 -6.60 -2.82
N HIS A 519 -6.13 -5.36 -2.35
CA HIS A 519 -7.02 -4.35 -2.89
C HIS A 519 -6.28 -3.03 -3.07
N LEU A 520 -6.49 -2.39 -4.22
CA LEU A 520 -5.97 -1.08 -4.55
C LEU A 520 -7.15 -0.16 -4.86
N ILE A 521 -7.14 1.01 -4.24
CA ILE A 521 -8.16 2.05 -4.38
C ILE A 521 -7.58 3.24 -5.11
#